data_AF-A0A534U8A6-F1
#
_entry.id   AF-A0A534U8A6-F1
#
_cell.length_a   1.000
_cell.length_b   1.000
_cell.length_c   1.000
_cell.angle_alpha   90.00
_cell.angle_beta   90.00
_cell.angle_gamma   90.00
#
_symmetry.space_group_name_H-M   'P 1'
#
loop_
_entity.id
_entity.type
_entity.pdbx_description
1 polymer ?
#
loop_
_entity_poly.entity_id
_entity_poly.type
_entity_poly.pdbx_seq_one_letter_code
_entity_poly.pdbx_strand_id
1 'polypeptide(L)'
;MATMSRVPAFILILLLAACAAYNVGGQFVAGRQALLRNDLQTALGYFLAAAQSDPNYVFRAVYFHEGIWTYVGRAQYATKRYQEARQSLERALSMDKDDHLARLYLGLTLARTGDLSGGIKEIESAMRGIYDW
;
A
#
# COMPACT_ATOMS: atom_id res chain seq x y z
N MET A 1 -21.37 -44.72 -30.89
CA MET A 1 -19.99 -44.72 -30.39
C MET A 1 -19.57 -43.28 -30.14
N ALA A 2 -19.35 -42.92 -28.88
CA ALA A 2 -18.98 -41.56 -28.48
C ALA A 2 -17.52 -41.28 -28.86
N THR A 3 -17.29 -40.29 -29.72
CA THR A 3 -15.95 -39.80 -30.02
C THR A 3 -15.51 -38.85 -28.89
N MET A 4 -14.68 -39.37 -27.98
CA MET A 4 -13.92 -38.56 -27.02
C MET A 4 -13.13 -37.50 -27.78
N SER A 5 -13.48 -36.22 -27.59
CA SER A 5 -12.69 -35.10 -28.09
C SER A 5 -11.34 -35.10 -27.39
N ARG A 6 -10.29 -35.56 -28.09
CA ARG A 6 -8.91 -35.44 -27.66
C ARG A 6 -8.46 -34.02 -27.96
N VAL A 7 -8.46 -33.16 -26.94
CA VAL A 7 -7.84 -31.84 -27.06
C VAL A 7 -6.35 -32.05 -27.34
N PRO A 8 -5.81 -31.57 -28.48
CA PRO A 8 -4.42 -31.78 -28.84
C PRO A 8 -3.50 -31.03 -27.88
N ALA A 9 -2.38 -31.67 -27.48
CA ALA A 9 -1.41 -31.14 -26.53
C ALA A 9 -0.89 -29.74 -26.89
N PHE A 10 -0.90 -29.38 -28.18
CA PHE A 10 -0.51 -28.06 -28.67
C PHE A 10 -1.47 -26.94 -28.23
N ILE A 11 -2.78 -27.22 -28.17
CA ILE A 11 -3.77 -26.26 -27.65
C ILE A 11 -3.62 -26.13 -26.13
N LEU A 12 -3.29 -27.23 -25.43
CA LEU A 12 -3.00 -27.20 -24.00
C LEU A 12 -1.74 -26.38 -23.67
N ILE A 13 -0.68 -26.47 -24.50
CA ILE A 13 0.57 -25.70 -24.34
C ILE A 13 0.38 -24.21 -24.62
N LEU A 14 -0.40 -23.84 -25.63
CA LEU A 14 -0.74 -22.44 -25.93
C LEU A 14 -1.57 -21.79 -24.82
N LEU A 15 -2.50 -22.55 -24.22
CA LEU A 15 -3.29 -22.10 -23.06
C LEU A 15 -2.42 -21.94 -21.80
N LEU A 16 -1.43 -22.81 -21.58
CA LEU A 16 -0.50 -22.71 -20.44
C LEU A 16 0.47 -21.52 -20.57
N ALA A 17 0.96 -21.22 -21.79
CA ALA A 17 1.83 -20.07 -22.04
C ALA A 17 1.09 -18.73 -21.92
N ALA A 18 -0.19 -18.68 -22.29
CA ALA A 18 -1.04 -17.51 -22.10
C ALA A 18 -1.26 -17.18 -20.60
N CYS A 19 -1.27 -18.20 -19.72
CA CYS A 19 -1.35 -17.97 -18.28
C CYS A 19 -0.05 -17.41 -17.66
N ALA A 20 1.12 -17.72 -18.22
CA ALA A 20 2.40 -17.23 -17.72
C ALA A 20 2.66 -15.75 -18.07
N ALA A 21 1.98 -15.22 -19.11
CA ALA A 21 2.22 -13.89 -19.66
C ALA A 21 1.28 -12.78 -19.12
N TYR A 22 0.35 -13.11 -18.22
CA TYR A 22 -0.78 -12.24 -17.88
C TYR A 22 -0.82 -11.83 -16.41
N ASN A 23 0.31 -11.38 -15.84
CA ASN A 23 0.32 -10.87 -14.46
C ASN A 23 1.14 -9.60 -14.27
N VAL A 24 0.57 -8.49 -14.75
CA VAL A 24 1.14 -7.14 -14.64
C VAL A 24 1.32 -6.71 -13.18
N GLY A 25 0.38 -7.08 -12.30
CA GLY A 25 0.48 -6.79 -10.87
C GLY A 25 1.64 -7.51 -10.18
N GLY A 26 1.88 -8.77 -10.56
CA GLY A 26 3.02 -9.55 -10.05
C GLY A 26 4.36 -8.94 -10.45
N GLN A 27 4.45 -8.45 -11.68
CA GLN A 27 5.61 -7.73 -12.18
C GLN A 27 5.80 -6.39 -11.47
N PHE A 28 4.74 -5.59 -11.29
CA PHE A 28 4.79 -4.35 -10.51
C PHE A 28 5.28 -4.57 -9.07
N VAL A 29 4.77 -5.59 -8.37
CA VAL A 29 5.15 -5.88 -6.98
C VAL A 29 6.61 -6.36 -6.90
N ALA A 30 7.05 -7.24 -7.80
CA ALA A 30 8.42 -7.72 -7.83
C ALA A 30 9.41 -6.57 -8.09
N GLY A 31 9.04 -5.62 -8.96
CA GLY A 31 9.78 -4.38 -9.16
C GLY A 31 9.90 -3.54 -7.87
N ARG A 32 8.80 -3.35 -7.12
CA ARG A 32 8.82 -2.61 -5.83
C ARG A 32 9.72 -3.26 -4.79
N GLN A 33 9.77 -4.59 -4.73
CA GLN A 33 10.63 -5.30 -3.78
C GLN A 33 12.11 -5.23 -4.14
N ALA A 34 12.42 -5.24 -5.43
CA ALA A 34 13.78 -5.04 -5.90
C ALA A 34 14.25 -3.60 -5.58
N LEU A 35 13.38 -2.59 -5.75
CA LEU A 35 13.64 -1.21 -5.30
C LEU A 35 13.94 -1.14 -3.79
N LEU A 36 13.13 -1.76 -2.93
CA LEU A 36 13.33 -1.77 -1.47
C LEU A 36 14.68 -2.36 -1.04
N ARG A 37 15.23 -3.26 -1.85
CA ARG A 37 16.52 -3.93 -1.63
C ARG A 37 17.68 -3.23 -2.35
N ASN A 38 17.43 -2.11 -3.02
CA ASN A 38 18.39 -1.38 -3.85
C ASN A 38 18.94 -2.21 -5.04
N ASP A 39 18.18 -3.20 -5.50
CA ASP A 39 18.51 -4.02 -6.67
C ASP A 39 17.82 -3.46 -7.92
N LEU A 40 18.50 -2.52 -8.59
CA LEU A 40 17.87 -1.65 -9.58
C LEU A 40 17.66 -2.32 -10.95
N GLN A 41 18.57 -3.21 -11.36
CA GLN A 41 18.48 -3.86 -12.66
C GLN A 41 17.35 -4.90 -12.68
N THR A 42 17.21 -5.66 -11.59
CA THR A 42 16.09 -6.58 -11.38
C THR A 42 14.76 -5.82 -11.32
N ALA A 43 14.71 -4.67 -10.64
CA ALA A 43 13.53 -3.83 -10.59
C ALA A 43 13.09 -3.36 -12.00
N LEU A 44 14.04 -2.90 -12.81
CA LEU A 44 13.79 -2.41 -14.17
C LEU A 44 13.20 -3.51 -15.06
N GLY A 45 13.74 -4.73 -14.98
CA GLY A 45 13.23 -5.87 -15.75
C GLY A 45 11.77 -6.17 -15.42
N TYR A 46 11.42 -6.20 -14.14
CA TYR A 46 10.05 -6.44 -13.71
C TYR A 46 9.10 -5.32 -14.14
N PHE A 47 9.48 -4.05 -14.03
CA PHE A 47 8.61 -2.95 -14.45
C PHE A 47 8.42 -2.86 -15.97
N LEU A 48 9.46 -3.14 -16.77
CA LEU A 48 9.32 -3.18 -18.24
C LEU A 48 8.41 -4.31 -18.70
N ALA A 49 8.46 -5.45 -18.02
CA ALA A 49 7.54 -6.55 -18.28
C ALA A 49 6.09 -6.15 -17.95
N ALA A 50 5.86 -5.47 -16.81
CA ALA A 50 4.54 -4.93 -16.47
C ALA A 50 4.01 -3.96 -17.54
N ALA A 51 4.84 -3.02 -17.97
CA ALA A 51 4.47 -2.00 -18.95
C ALA A 51 4.25 -2.57 -20.36
N GLN A 52 4.92 -3.65 -20.72
CA GLN A 52 4.68 -4.32 -21.99
C GLN A 52 3.35 -5.10 -21.96
N SER A 53 3.00 -5.71 -20.83
CA SER A 53 1.80 -6.52 -20.66
C SER A 53 0.52 -5.69 -20.51
N ASP A 54 0.54 -4.62 -19.72
CA ASP A 54 -0.53 -3.61 -19.68
C ASP A 54 0.14 -2.22 -19.62
N PRO A 55 0.31 -1.59 -20.80
CA PRO A 55 0.85 -0.25 -20.89
C PRO A 55 0.08 0.81 -20.07
N ASN A 56 -1.16 0.50 -19.64
CA ASN A 56 -2.02 1.39 -18.86
C ASN A 56 -2.20 0.95 -17.39
N TYR A 57 -1.37 0.02 -16.91
CA TYR A 57 -1.47 -0.49 -15.54
C TYR A 57 -1.21 0.61 -14.50
N VAL A 58 -2.25 0.97 -13.77
CA VAL A 58 -2.18 1.91 -12.64
C VAL A 58 -2.42 1.13 -11.35
N PHE A 59 -1.38 0.99 -10.52
CA PHE A 59 -1.56 0.59 -9.12
C PHE A 59 -2.14 1.77 -8.35
N ARG A 60 -3.46 1.77 -8.23
CA ARG A 60 -4.21 2.82 -7.58
C ARG A 60 -4.16 2.58 -6.07
N ALA A 61 -3.19 3.21 -5.39
CA ALA A 61 -3.16 3.34 -3.93
C ALA A 61 -4.10 4.50 -3.56
N VAL A 62 -5.40 4.27 -3.62
CA VAL A 62 -6.30 5.36 -4.06
C VAL A 62 -6.41 6.53 -3.06
N TYR A 63 -6.20 6.37 -1.75
CA TYR A 63 -6.38 7.50 -0.80
C TYR A 63 -5.48 7.39 0.45
N PHE A 64 -4.16 7.45 0.26
CA PHE A 64 -3.23 7.64 1.37
C PHE A 64 -2.69 9.07 1.35
N HIS A 65 -3.40 9.97 2.04
CA HIS A 65 -2.97 11.35 2.22
C HIS A 65 -2.01 11.41 3.41
N GLU A 66 -0.83 11.97 3.21
CA GLU A 66 0.22 12.03 4.24
C GLU A 66 0.94 13.39 4.16
N GLY A 67 0.72 14.25 5.15
CA GLY A 67 1.36 15.56 5.26
C GLY A 67 2.73 15.54 5.94
N ILE A 68 3.52 16.61 5.81
CA ILE A 68 4.82 16.71 6.49
C ILE A 68 4.69 16.57 8.01
N TRP A 69 3.63 17.13 8.59
CA TRP A 69 3.36 17.04 10.01
C TRP A 69 3.02 15.62 10.47
N THR A 70 2.54 14.77 9.56
CA THR A 70 2.34 13.33 9.77
C THR A 70 3.65 12.62 9.96
N TYR A 71 4.63 12.92 9.11
CA TYR A 71 5.98 12.36 9.22
C TYR A 71 6.75 12.91 10.43
N VAL A 72 6.64 14.21 10.72
CA VAL A 72 7.23 14.82 11.92
C VAL A 72 6.63 14.19 13.18
N GLY A 73 5.30 14.11 13.26
CA GLY A 73 4.57 13.48 14.35
C GLY A 73 4.92 12.00 14.53
N ARG A 74 5.02 11.27 13.42
CA ARG A 74 5.49 9.88 13.40
C ARG A 74 6.91 9.74 13.92
N ALA A 75 7.84 10.61 13.51
CA ALA A 75 9.22 10.59 13.99
C ALA A 75 9.32 10.95 15.48
N GLN A 76 8.54 11.94 15.93
CA GLN A 76 8.41 12.31 17.34
C GLN A 76 7.85 11.16 18.16
N TYR A 77 6.82 10.48 17.66
CA TYR A 77 6.28 9.27 18.26
C TYR A 77 7.34 8.17 18.36
N ALA A 78 8.06 7.88 17.26
CA ALA A 78 9.12 6.87 17.23
C ALA A 78 10.27 7.18 18.19
N THR A 79 10.53 8.47 18.45
CA THR A 79 11.52 8.97 19.40
C THR A 79 10.97 9.25 20.79
N LYS A 80 9.74 8.79 21.10
CA LYS A 80 9.05 8.89 22.41
C LYS A 80 8.74 10.32 22.88
N ARG A 81 8.81 11.30 21.99
CA ARG A 81 8.44 12.70 22.22
C ARG A 81 6.92 12.89 22.07
N TYR A 82 6.15 12.24 22.93
CA TYR A 82 4.70 12.09 22.72
C TYR A 82 3.91 13.40 22.77
N GLN A 83 4.29 14.35 23.63
CA GLN A 83 3.63 15.65 23.69
C GLN A 83 3.80 16.44 22.40
N GLU A 84 5.01 16.42 21.85
CA GLU A 84 5.30 17.08 20.56
C GLU A 84 4.65 16.33 19.39
N ALA A 85 4.66 14.99 19.43
CA ALA A 85 3.97 14.17 18.45
C ALA A 85 2.49 14.54 18.37
N ARG A 86 1.83 14.68 19.51
CA ARG A 86 0.41 15.07 19.59
C ARG A 86 0.17 16.39 18.86
N GLN A 87 0.94 17.43 19.18
CA GLN A 87 0.79 18.75 18.55
C GLN A 87 0.98 18.70 17.04
N SER A 88 2.02 17.99 16.56
CA SER A 88 2.27 17.83 15.13
C SER A 88 1.14 17.08 14.43
N LEU A 89 0.60 16.02 15.04
CA LEU A 89 -0.43 15.19 14.44
C LEU A 89 -1.80 15.88 14.44
N GLU A 90 -2.14 16.60 15.51
CA GLU A 90 -3.31 17.49 15.53
C GLU A 90 -3.19 18.59 14.47
N ARG A 91 -1.98 19.13 14.27
CA ARG A 91 -1.71 20.07 13.18
C ARG A 91 -1.92 19.43 11.81
N ALA A 92 -1.43 18.21 11.58
CA ALA A 92 -1.66 17.47 10.34
C ALA A 92 -3.16 17.32 10.05
N LEU A 93 -3.94 16.89 11.04
CA LEU A 93 -5.39 16.71 10.90
C LEU A 93 -6.18 18.02 10.76
N SER A 94 -5.65 19.13 11.27
CA SER A 94 -6.24 20.45 11.03
C SER A 94 -6.12 20.88 9.57
N MET A 95 -5.09 20.39 8.87
CA MET A 95 -4.80 20.70 7.48
C MET A 95 -5.52 19.74 6.54
N ASP A 96 -5.49 18.45 6.85
CA ASP A 96 -6.21 17.41 6.12
C ASP A 96 -6.88 16.43 7.08
N LYS A 97 -8.21 16.42 7.07
CA LYS A 97 -9.00 15.55 7.94
C LYS A 97 -8.97 14.09 7.48
N ASP A 98 -8.61 13.86 6.22
CA ASP A 98 -8.51 12.56 5.58
C ASP A 98 -7.07 12.03 5.58
N ASP A 99 -6.15 12.66 6.33
CA ASP A 99 -4.83 12.09 6.62
C ASP A 99 -4.97 10.99 7.69
N HIS A 100 -5.34 9.80 7.20
CA HIS A 100 -5.58 8.65 8.05
C HIS A 100 -4.29 8.14 8.70
N LEU A 101 -3.13 8.41 8.10
CA LEU A 101 -1.85 8.08 8.73
C LEU A 101 -1.59 8.98 9.95
N ALA A 102 -1.85 10.29 9.86
CA ALA A 102 -1.76 11.21 10.97
C ALA A 102 -2.73 10.83 12.08
N ARG A 103 -3.96 10.48 11.70
CA ARG A 103 -4.99 10.08 12.65
C ARG A 103 -4.60 8.81 13.41
N LEU A 104 -4.02 7.84 12.72
CA LEU A 104 -3.47 6.63 13.33
C LEU A 104 -2.39 6.98 14.36
N TYR A 105 -1.39 7.77 13.97
CA TYR A 105 -0.31 8.15 14.89
C TYR A 105 -0.82 9.01 16.06
N LEU A 106 -1.87 9.82 15.86
CA LEU A 106 -2.46 10.61 16.95
C LEU A 106 -3.09 9.68 17.99
N GLY A 107 -3.88 8.70 17.54
CA GLY A 107 -4.48 7.73 18.45
C GLY A 107 -3.44 6.90 19.22
N LEU A 108 -2.36 6.48 18.56
CA LEU A 108 -1.23 5.82 19.22
C LEU A 108 -0.55 6.72 20.26
N THR A 109 -0.41 8.00 19.95
CA THR A 109 0.18 9.00 20.85
C THR A 109 -0.70 9.19 22.09
N LEU A 110 -2.01 9.35 21.92
CA LEU A 110 -2.98 9.52 23.02
C LEU A 110 -2.94 8.35 23.98
N ALA A 111 -2.98 7.11 23.47
CA ALA A 111 -2.90 5.90 24.28
C ALA A 111 -1.59 5.81 25.08
N ARG A 112 -0.45 6.21 24.50
CA ARG A 112 0.85 6.25 25.21
C ARG A 112 0.90 7.32 26.30
N THR A 113 0.09 8.36 26.20
CA THR A 113 0.01 9.45 27.18
C THR A 113 -1.10 9.28 28.22
N GLY A 114 -1.82 8.15 28.22
CA GLY A 114 -2.83 7.80 29.22
C GLY A 114 -4.28 8.03 28.79
N ASP A 115 -4.53 8.69 27.66
CA ASP A 115 -5.87 8.80 27.08
C ASP A 115 -6.15 7.60 26.17
N LEU A 116 -6.40 6.46 26.81
CA LEU A 116 -6.64 5.20 26.10
C LEU A 116 -7.95 5.25 25.29
N SER A 117 -9.00 5.83 25.85
CA SER A 117 -10.32 5.91 25.20
C SER A 117 -10.29 6.79 23.95
N GLY A 118 -9.71 7.99 24.05
CA GLY A 118 -9.52 8.87 22.89
C GLY A 118 -8.58 8.27 21.85
N GLY A 119 -7.52 7.59 22.29
CA GLY A 119 -6.61 6.88 21.41
C GLY A 119 -7.29 5.82 20.55
N ILE A 120 -8.15 5.00 21.15
CA ILE A 120 -8.92 3.97 20.45
C ILE A 120 -9.82 4.59 19.38
N LYS A 121 -10.56 5.65 19.73
CA LYS A 121 -11.46 6.34 18.81
C LYS A 121 -10.77 6.86 17.54
N GLU A 122 -9.60 7.50 17.70
CA GLU A 122 -8.86 8.04 16.54
C GLU A 122 -8.33 6.91 15.65
N ILE A 123 -7.84 5.82 16.23
CA ILE A 123 -7.40 4.64 15.47
C ILE A 123 -8.56 4.05 14.67
N GLU A 124 -9.73 3.88 15.29
CA GLU A 124 -10.93 3.37 14.62
C GLU A 124 -11.38 4.27 13.45
N SER A 125 -11.22 5.58 13.58
CA SER A 125 -11.55 6.51 12.51
C SER A 125 -10.52 6.49 11.38
N ALA A 126 -9.22 6.38 11.69
CA ALA A 126 -8.16 6.27 10.69
C ALA A 126 -8.36 5.03 9.82
N MET A 127 -8.68 3.90 10.44
CA MET A 127 -8.86 2.63 9.74
C MET A 127 -10.09 2.65 8.82
N ARG A 128 -11.21 3.24 9.25
CA ARG A 128 -12.38 3.43 8.38
C ARG A 128 -12.06 4.29 7.17
N GLY A 129 -11.34 5.38 7.39
CA GLY A 129 -10.89 6.26 6.32
C GLY A 129 -9.81 5.67 5.41
N ILE A 130 -9.11 4.61 5.77
CA ILE A 130 -8.25 3.88 4.81
C ILE A 130 -9.07 2.91 3.95
N TYR A 131 -10.24 2.48 4.45
CA TYR A 131 -11.06 1.42 3.89
C TYR A 131 -12.21 1.90 2.99
N ASP A 132 -12.84 3.02 3.30
CA ASP A 132 -14.05 3.53 2.59
C ASP A 132 -13.76 4.15 1.21
N TRP A 133 -12.64 3.78 0.59
CA TRP A 133 -11.97 4.50 -0.49
C TRP A 133 -11.39 3.57 -1.57
#